data_AF-A0A924VUQ9-F1
#
_entry.id   AF-A0A924VUQ9-F1
#
_cell.length_a   1.000
_cell.length_b   1.000
_cell.length_c   1.000
_cell.angle_alpha   90.00
_cell.angle_beta   90.00
_cell.angle_gamma   90.00
#
_symmetry.space_group_name_H-M   'P 1'
#
loop_
_entity.id
_entity.type
_entity.pdbx_description
1 polymer ?
#
loop_
_entity_poly.entity_id
_entity_poly.type
_entity_poly.pdbx_seq_one_letter_code
_entity_poly.pdbx_strand_id
1 'polypeptide(L)' 'MQKNIVLIGMPAAGKSTVGVLLAKSMGMPFVDTDLVVQASTGRLLQEILQTDGVAAFLKI' A
#
# COMPACT_ATOMS: atom_id res chain seq x y z
N MET A 1 6.52 23.03 -0.16
CA MET A 1 5.78 21.76 0.05
C MET A 1 6.75 20.61 -0.12
N GLN A 2 6.81 19.69 0.84
CA GLN A 2 7.49 18.41 0.62
C GLN A 2 6.61 17.52 -0.28
N LYS A 3 7.23 16.83 -1.26
CA LYS A 3 6.54 15.89 -2.15
C LYS A 3 6.62 14.48 -1.56
N ASN A 4 5.58 13.69 -1.78
CA ASN A 4 5.57 12.28 -1.39
C ASN A 4 6.50 11.47 -2.29
N ILE A 5 7.09 10.42 -1.72
CA ILE A 5 7.83 9.39 -2.45
C ILE A 5 6.93 8.16 -2.56
N VAL A 6 6.73 7.66 -3.78
CA VAL A 6 5.88 6.50 -4.05
C VAL A 6 6.75 5.35 -4.56
N LEU A 7 6.75 4.23 -3.85
CA LEU A 7 7.46 3.02 -4.26
C LEU A 7 6.53 2.13 -5.08
N ILE A 8 6.85 1.91 -6.35
CA ILE A 8 6.11 1.03 -7.27
C ILE A 8 6.88 -0.26 -7.55
N GLY A 9 6.19 -1.30 -8.00
CA GLY A 9 6.79 -2.59 -8.37
C GLY A 9 5.91 -3.79 -7.99
N MET A 10 6.30 -4.97 -8.47
CA MET A 10 5.54 -6.22 -8.24
C MET A 10 5.41 -6.56 -6.75
N PRO A 11 4.39 -7.35 -6.36
CA PRO A 11 4.34 -7.99 -5.04
C PRO A 11 5.67 -8.71 -4.73
N ALA A 12 6.07 -8.73 -3.46
CA ALA A 12 7.35 -9.30 -2.98
C ALA A 12 8.65 -8.64 -3.48
N ALA A 13 8.59 -7.53 -4.24
CA ALA A 13 9.80 -6.78 -4.67
C ALA A 13 10.53 -6.03 -3.53
N GLY A 14 10.13 -6.20 -2.27
CA GLY A 14 10.78 -5.54 -1.11
C GLY A 14 10.36 -4.10 -0.85
N LYS A 15 9.29 -3.61 -1.49
CA LYS A 15 8.80 -2.21 -1.38
C LYS A 15 8.57 -1.77 0.07
N SER A 16 7.84 -2.54 0.87
CA SER A 16 7.55 -2.18 2.26
C SER A 16 8.81 -2.19 3.12
N THR A 17 9.72 -3.15 2.91
CA THR A 17 11.00 -3.22 3.62
C THR A 17 11.87 -1.99 3.33
N VAL A 18 12.07 -1.65 2.06
CA VAL A 18 12.85 -0.48 1.65
C VAL A 18 12.16 0.81 2.07
N GLY A 19 10.84 0.88 1.96
CA GLY A 19 10.06 2.06 2.32
C GLY A 19 10.17 2.42 3.79
N VAL A 20 10.16 1.45 4.70
CA VAL A 20 10.38 1.70 6.13
C VAL A 20 11.79 2.24 6.39
N LEU A 21 12.81 1.67 5.74
CA LEU A 21 14.20 2.14 5.88
C LEU A 21 14.39 3.56 5.33
N LEU A 22 13.80 3.84 4.16
CA LEU A 22 13.84 5.15 3.52
C LEU A 22 13.10 6.21 4.34
N ALA A 23 11.91 5.89 4.83
CA ALA A 23 11.14 6.81 5.66
C ALA A 23 11.91 7.20 6.94
N LYS A 24 12.54 6.21 7.59
CA LYS A 24 13.39 6.44 8.77
C LYS A 24 14.61 7.31 8.45
N SER A 25 15.32 7.03 7.35
CA SER A 25 16.52 7.81 6.99
C SER A 25 16.19 9.25 6.61
N MET A 26 14.98 9.49 6.10
CA MET A 26 14.51 10.82 5.68
C MET A 26 13.69 11.56 6.74
N GLY A 27 13.42 10.94 7.90
CA GLY A 27 12.54 11.52 8.92
C GLY A 27 11.09 11.71 8.44
N MET A 28 10.63 10.86 7.52
CA MET A 28 9.30 10.91 6.92
C MET A 28 8.39 9.84 7.54
N PRO A 29 7.06 10.06 7.56
CA PRO A 29 6.11 8.99 7.86
C PRO A 29 6.12 7.94 6.75
N PHE A 30 5.87 6.68 7.13
CA PHE A 30 5.69 5.56 6.21
C PHE A 30 4.21 5.18 6.15
N VAL A 31 3.70 4.91 4.94
CA VAL A 31 2.34 4.43 4.69
C VAL A 31 2.42 3.26 3.73
N ASP A 32 1.76 2.15 4.09
CA ASP A 32 1.53 1.00 3.21
C ASP A 32 0.09 1.04 2.69
N THR A 33 -0.07 1.13 1.37
CA THR A 33 -1.40 1.26 0.74
C THR A 33 -2.26 0.03 0.97
N ASP A 34 -1.66 -1.15 1.08
CA ASP A 34 -2.38 -2.41 1.32
C ASP A 34 -3.03 -2.40 2.70
N LEU A 35 -2.36 -1.81 3.70
CA LEU A 35 -2.91 -1.63 5.05
C LEU A 35 -4.00 -0.56 5.09
N VAL A 36 -3.84 0.53 4.34
CA VAL A 36 -4.85 1.60 4.24
C VAL A 36 -6.15 1.07 3.66
N VAL A 37 -6.07 0.32 2.57
CA VAL A 37 -7.25 -0.30 1.93
C VAL A 37 -7.95 -1.25 2.92
N GLN A 38 -7.22 -2.13 3.61
CA GLN A 38 -7.81 -3.06 4.57
C GLN A 38 -8.44 -2.34 5.77
N ALA A 39 -7.79 -1.29 6.30
CA ALA A 39 -8.33 -0.51 7.39
C ALA A 39 -9.61 0.25 7.00
N SER A 40 -9.69 0.75 5.77
CA SER A 40 -10.87 1.48 5.26
C SER A 40 -12.06 0.57 4.94
N THR A 41 -11.80 -0.64 4.45
CA THR A 41 -12.83 -1.60 4.02
C THR A 41 -13.24 -2.58 5.11
N GLY A 42 -12.37 -2.79 6.11
CA GLY A 42 -12.54 -3.83 7.13
C GLY A 42 -12.37 -5.26 6.60
N ARG A 43 -11.83 -5.42 5.38
CA ARG A 43 -11.76 -6.70 4.64
C ARG A 43 -10.34 -6.94 4.14
N LEU A 44 -9.97 -8.21 3.96
CA LEU A 44 -8.68 -8.55 3.36
C LEU A 44 -8.68 -8.22 1.86
N LEU A 45 -7.53 -7.83 1.29
CA LEU A 45 -7.44 -7.54 -0.15
C LEU A 45 -7.88 -8.74 -1.01
N GLN A 46 -7.49 -9.95 -0.60
CA GLN A 46 -7.87 -11.19 -1.28
C GLN A 46 -9.39 -11.42 -1.24
N GLU A 47 -10.04 -11.08 -0.13
CA GLU A 47 -11.49 -11.22 0.02
C GLU A 47 -12.22 -10.29 -0.96
N ILE A 48 -11.80 -9.03 -1.05
CA ILE A 48 -12.34 -8.04 -1.99
C ILE A 48 -12.16 -8.53 -3.44
N LEU A 49 -10.95 -8.99 -3.78
CA LEU A 49 -10.66 -9.52 -5.12
C LEU A 49 -11.54 -10.72 -5.49
N GLN A 50 -11.82 -11.62 -4.54
CA GLN A 50 -12.62 -12.83 -4.78
C GLN A 50 -14.12 -12.56 -4.85
N THR A 51 -14.61 -11.58 -4.08
CA THR A 51 -16.06 -11.30 -3.95
C THR A 51 -16.54 -10.21 -4.89
N ASP A 52 -15.78 -9.11 -5.01
CA ASP A 52 -16.16 -7.91 -5.76
C ASP A 52 -15.44 -7.83 -7.12
N GLY A 53 -14.36 -8.60 -7.28
CA GLY A 53 -13.56 -8.67 -8.50
C GLY A 53 -12.53 -7.56 -8.63
N VAL A 54 -11.62 -7.73 -9.60
CA VAL A 54 -10.50 -6.79 -9.85
C VAL A 54 -10.99 -5.38 -10.19
N ALA A 55 -12.07 -5.25 -10.94
CA ALA A 55 -12.59 -3.95 -11.36
C ALA A 55 -13.12 -3.10 -10.19
N ALA A 56 -13.70 -3.75 -9.17
CA ALA A 56 -14.11 -3.07 -7.95
C ALA A 56 -12.89 -2.72 -7.09
N PHE A 57 -11.95 -3.67 -6.95
CA PHE A 57 -10.70 -3.48 -6.21
C PHE A 57 -9.90 -2.26 -6.70
N LEU A 58 -9.76 -2.08 -8.02
CA LEU A 58 -9.00 -0.97 -8.61
C LEU A 58 -9.65 0.42 -8.46
N LYS A 59 -10.89 0.51 -7.99
CA LYS A 59 -11.61 1.78 -7.75
C LYS A 59 -11.49 2.28 -6.31
N ILE A 60 -10.96 1.45 -5.42
CA ILE A 60 -10.69 1.82 -4.02
C ILE A 60 -9.48 2.76 -3.98
#